data_AF-A0A0C1Q7F4-F1
#
_entry.id   AF-A0A0C1Q7F4-F1
#
_cell.length_a   1.000
_cell.length_b   1.000
_cell.length_c   1.000
_cell.angle_alpha   90.00
_cell.angle_beta   90.00
_cell.angle_gamma   90.00
#
_symmetry.space_group_name_H-M   'P 1'
#
loop_
_entity.id
_entity.type
_entity.pdbx_description
1 polymer ?
#
loop_
_entity_poly.entity_id
_entity_poly.type
_entity_poly.pdbx_seq_one_letter_code
_entity_poly.pdbx_strand_id
1 'polypeptide(L)'
;MNKIQSFINAACLAVTIAGGANATEAFPVLEGDWFGQQVPGLTPELFAPDTVSMEGRYEFGISFSPDLKEMYFTALDEIEGVDTSPKIMFSSVENGRWTKPKEARFTKGKMAYELVPYASLNEPRVYFTGRTSGSKESGIWYVSRQDGGLSDAKRFESPLNTGRLSDFNQGIGGDMIFTNMSERKMYISKKVDGRFLDAKPMDIEFGIHGFISPNEDYLLVNARNRNDKNRKDSDLFVYFKEQDGSWSKPINLGATVNSKYSETVARVSPDGKFLFFARYNEPNGISNLYWVSTKIITQLRDTHFDTQ
;
A
#
# COMPACT_ATOMS: atom_id res chain seq x y z
N MET A 1 5.77 -74.78 -1.84
CA MET A 1 6.95 -74.86 -0.96
C MET A 1 7.95 -73.79 -1.37
N ASN A 2 8.41 -73.02 -0.39
CA ASN A 2 9.48 -72.02 -0.38
C ASN A 2 9.38 -70.84 -1.36
N LYS A 3 8.86 -69.71 -0.87
CA LYS A 3 9.25 -68.38 -1.37
C LYS A 3 9.90 -67.57 -0.24
N ILE A 4 11.11 -67.17 -0.58
CA ILE A 4 12.15 -66.42 0.12
C ILE A 4 11.61 -65.11 0.72
N GLN A 5 11.88 -64.89 2.01
CA GLN A 5 11.82 -63.57 2.65
C GLN A 5 13.04 -62.75 2.21
N SER A 6 12.81 -61.61 1.56
CA SER A 6 13.85 -60.62 1.30
C SER A 6 13.87 -59.62 2.45
N PHE A 7 14.94 -59.63 3.23
CA PHE A 7 15.26 -58.58 4.20
C PHE A 7 15.81 -57.36 3.44
N ILE A 8 15.13 -56.21 3.54
CA ILE A 8 15.72 -54.92 3.19
C ILE A 8 16.14 -54.26 4.50
N ASN A 9 17.46 -54.16 4.71
CA ASN A 9 18.07 -53.32 5.72
C ASN A 9 17.82 -51.85 5.34
N ALA A 10 16.90 -51.18 6.04
CA ALA A 10 16.84 -49.72 6.03
C ALA A 10 17.84 -49.19 7.06
N ALA A 11 18.97 -48.66 6.58
CA ALA A 11 19.90 -47.91 7.40
C ALA A 11 19.23 -46.57 7.77
N CYS A 12 18.75 -46.44 9.01
CA CYS A 12 18.37 -45.16 9.60
C CYS A 12 19.64 -44.32 9.80
N LEU A 13 19.86 -43.34 8.91
CA LEU A 13 20.80 -42.27 9.17
C LEU A 13 20.11 -41.25 10.09
N ALA A 14 20.32 -41.39 11.40
CA ALA A 14 19.92 -40.36 12.36
C ALA A 14 20.86 -39.15 12.17
N VAL A 15 20.37 -38.10 11.52
CA VAL A 15 21.05 -36.81 11.51
C VAL A 15 20.61 -36.05 12.76
N THR A 16 21.47 -36.09 13.79
CA THR A 16 21.42 -35.16 14.91
C THR A 16 21.80 -33.77 14.40
N ILE A 17 20.82 -32.90 14.19
CA ILE A 17 21.09 -31.47 14.00
C ILE A 17 21.29 -30.89 15.41
N ALA A 18 22.57 -30.80 15.81
CA ALA A 18 22.97 -30.06 16.97
C ALA A 18 22.72 -28.56 16.73
N GLY A 19 22.09 -27.91 17.71
CA GLY A 19 21.79 -26.49 17.68
C GLY A 19 23.05 -25.63 17.60
N GLY A 20 22.97 -24.61 16.75
CA GLY A 20 23.83 -23.44 16.78
C GLY A 20 22.94 -22.21 16.60
N ALA A 21 22.73 -21.46 17.67
CA ALA A 21 22.11 -20.15 17.59
C ALA A 21 23.14 -19.08 17.18
N ASN A 22 22.67 -18.17 16.34
CA ASN A 22 23.15 -16.80 16.07
C ASN A 22 24.40 -16.62 15.20
N ALA A 23 24.18 -16.69 13.88
CA ALA A 23 24.68 -15.66 12.98
C ALA A 23 23.48 -14.83 12.51
N THR A 24 23.48 -13.51 12.72
CA THR A 24 22.55 -12.63 12.01
C THR A 24 22.84 -12.78 10.52
N GLU A 25 22.00 -13.50 9.79
CA GLU A 25 22.13 -13.62 8.35
C GLU A 25 22.18 -12.21 7.73
N ALA A 26 23.17 -11.98 6.87
CA ALA A 26 23.34 -10.70 6.21
C ALA A 26 22.11 -10.43 5.32
N PHE A 27 21.66 -9.17 5.28
CA PHE A 27 20.55 -8.77 4.42
C PHE A 27 20.87 -9.08 2.95
N PRO A 28 19.95 -9.70 2.18
CA PRO A 28 20.21 -10.09 0.79
C PRO A 28 20.56 -8.89 -0.09
N VAL A 29 21.30 -9.16 -1.16
CA VAL A 29 21.60 -8.17 -2.20
C VAL A 29 20.40 -8.06 -3.13
N LEU A 30 19.68 -6.94 -3.06
CA LEU A 30 18.47 -6.66 -3.85
C LEU A 30 18.74 -5.48 -4.80
N GLU A 31 18.89 -5.77 -6.10
CA GLU A 31 19.25 -4.80 -7.14
C GLU A 31 18.06 -4.56 -8.11
N GLY A 32 18.05 -3.42 -8.81
CA GLY A 32 16.97 -3.03 -9.73
C GLY A 32 15.77 -2.39 -9.03
N ASP A 33 14.84 -1.85 -9.83
CA ASP A 33 13.76 -0.97 -9.34
C ASP A 33 12.78 -1.66 -8.35
N TRP A 34 12.66 -2.99 -8.42
CA TRP A 34 11.66 -3.78 -7.69
C TRP A 34 12.30 -4.85 -6.80
N PHE A 35 13.34 -4.50 -6.04
CA PHE A 35 14.01 -5.43 -5.11
C PHE A 35 14.52 -6.71 -5.77
N GLY A 36 14.89 -6.65 -7.05
CA GLY A 36 15.33 -7.81 -7.84
C GLY A 36 14.21 -8.77 -8.28
N GLN A 37 12.96 -8.47 -7.94
CA GLN A 37 11.81 -9.30 -8.32
C GLN A 37 11.48 -9.13 -9.81
N GLN A 38 11.11 -10.23 -10.48
CA GLN A 38 10.55 -10.17 -11.83
C GLN A 38 9.21 -9.44 -11.81
N VAL A 39 8.96 -8.59 -12.81
CA VAL A 39 7.72 -7.81 -12.89
C VAL A 39 6.50 -8.71 -13.09
N PRO A 40 5.36 -8.43 -12.42
CA PRO A 40 4.21 -9.32 -12.44
C PRO A 40 3.42 -9.18 -13.75
N GLY A 41 2.69 -10.25 -14.08
CA GLY A 41 1.73 -10.27 -15.18
C GLY A 41 0.37 -9.66 -14.80
N LEU A 42 -0.71 -10.26 -15.31
CA LEU A 42 -2.09 -9.89 -14.99
C LEU A 42 -2.62 -10.59 -13.73
N THR A 43 -1.84 -11.50 -13.15
CA THR A 43 -2.18 -12.20 -11.91
C THR A 43 -1.37 -11.57 -10.77
N PRO A 44 -2.01 -11.18 -9.65
CA PRO A 44 -1.30 -10.64 -8.51
C PRO A 44 -0.32 -11.63 -7.89
N GLU A 45 0.85 -11.14 -7.52
CA GLU A 45 1.91 -11.87 -6.83
C GLU A 45 2.24 -11.17 -5.51
N LEU A 46 2.89 -11.86 -4.57
CA LEU A 46 3.44 -11.20 -3.36
C LEU A 46 4.56 -10.26 -3.76
N PHE A 47 4.61 -9.07 -3.16
CA PHE A 47 5.68 -8.11 -3.41
C PHE A 47 6.83 -8.26 -2.40
N ALA A 48 8.04 -8.43 -2.92
CA ALA A 48 9.29 -8.55 -2.16
C ALA A 48 9.15 -9.45 -0.91
N PRO A 49 8.88 -10.75 -1.09
CA PRO A 49 8.72 -11.69 0.02
C PRO A 49 9.94 -11.71 0.94
N ASP A 50 9.71 -11.94 2.24
CA ASP A 50 10.71 -11.98 3.32
C ASP A 50 11.47 -10.66 3.55
N THR A 51 11.09 -9.59 2.83
CA THR A 51 11.69 -8.26 2.94
C THR A 51 10.62 -7.21 3.24
N VAL A 52 9.61 -7.12 2.38
CA VAL A 52 8.47 -6.21 2.54
C VAL A 52 7.28 -6.97 3.09
N SER A 53 6.84 -8.03 2.42
CA SER A 53 5.83 -8.94 2.97
C SER A 53 6.47 -10.01 3.83
N MET A 54 6.28 -9.89 5.14
CA MET A 54 6.89 -10.75 6.14
C MET A 54 5.84 -11.58 6.88
N GLU A 55 6.16 -12.85 7.13
CA GLU A 55 5.35 -13.68 8.01
C GLU A 55 5.20 -13.03 9.40
N GLY A 56 3.98 -13.02 9.93
CA GLY A 56 3.63 -12.43 11.23
C GLY A 56 3.33 -10.94 11.23
N ARG A 57 3.30 -10.26 10.07
CA ARG A 57 3.18 -8.80 9.99
C ARG A 57 2.16 -8.34 8.97
N TYR A 58 1.38 -7.32 9.31
CA TYR A 58 0.47 -6.67 8.38
C TYR A 58 1.20 -5.57 7.61
N GLU A 59 1.09 -5.55 6.28
CA GLU A 59 1.58 -4.43 5.46
C GLU A 59 0.53 -3.83 4.52
N PHE A 60 0.57 -2.51 4.35
CA PHE A 60 -0.30 -1.77 3.44
C PHE A 60 0.22 -0.38 3.10
N GLY A 61 -0.42 0.28 2.12
CA GLY A 61 -0.14 1.68 1.80
C GLY A 61 1.29 1.93 1.32
N ILE A 62 1.80 1.06 0.44
CA ILE A 62 3.12 1.21 -0.17
C ILE A 62 3.18 2.43 -1.11
N SER A 63 4.29 3.13 -1.11
CA SER A 63 4.53 4.31 -1.94
C SER A 63 6.01 4.44 -2.29
N PHE A 64 6.31 4.88 -3.50
CA PHE A 64 7.67 5.04 -4.02
C PHE A 64 7.95 6.49 -4.38
N SER A 65 9.21 6.94 -4.23
CA SER A 65 9.63 8.23 -4.78
C SER A 65 9.52 8.24 -6.31
N PRO A 66 9.38 9.42 -6.95
CA PRO A 66 9.23 9.52 -8.39
C PRO A 66 10.38 8.89 -9.19
N ASP A 67 11.58 8.89 -8.63
CA ASP A 67 12.78 8.31 -9.20
C ASP A 67 13.02 6.83 -8.81
N LEU A 68 12.06 6.21 -8.11
CA LEU A 68 12.11 4.83 -7.62
C LEU A 68 13.32 4.51 -6.71
N LYS A 69 13.89 5.53 -6.05
CA LYS A 69 15.03 5.34 -5.12
C LYS A 69 14.64 5.25 -3.65
N GLU A 70 13.40 5.54 -3.33
CA GLU A 70 12.86 5.44 -1.97
C GLU A 70 11.54 4.67 -2.02
N MET A 71 11.31 3.87 -0.98
CA MET A 71 10.08 3.15 -0.76
C MET A 71 9.64 3.34 0.68
N TYR A 72 8.34 3.56 0.85
CA TYR A 72 7.68 3.69 2.13
C TYR A 72 6.47 2.76 2.17
N PHE A 73 6.18 2.14 3.31
CA PHE A 73 4.95 1.38 3.51
C PHE A 73 4.56 1.38 4.98
N THR A 74 3.30 1.10 5.27
CA THR A 74 2.86 0.89 6.66
C THR A 74 3.04 -0.56 7.03
N ALA A 75 3.55 -0.81 8.23
CA ALA A 75 3.56 -2.13 8.84
C ALA A 75 3.05 -2.10 10.28
N LEU A 76 2.42 -3.17 10.74
CA LEU A 76 2.21 -3.45 12.15
C LEU A 76 2.37 -4.95 12.42
N ASP A 77 2.94 -5.26 13.57
CA ASP A 77 3.14 -6.64 14.02
C ASP A 77 1.89 -7.11 14.79
N GLU A 78 1.57 -8.40 14.72
CA GLU A 78 0.61 -9.05 15.61
C GLU A 78 1.38 -9.76 16.73
N ILE A 79 1.13 -9.38 17.98
CA ILE A 79 1.78 -10.01 19.14
C ILE A 79 0.69 -10.63 20.00
N GLU A 80 0.69 -11.96 20.11
CA GLU A 80 -0.26 -12.73 20.92
C GLU A 80 -1.74 -12.44 20.58
N GLY A 81 -2.05 -12.21 19.30
CA GLY A 81 -3.41 -11.89 18.84
C GLY A 81 -3.82 -10.42 19.05
N VAL A 82 -2.87 -9.55 19.40
CA VAL A 82 -3.09 -8.11 19.56
C VAL A 82 -2.24 -7.33 18.57
N ASP A 83 -2.90 -6.49 17.78
CA ASP A 83 -2.28 -5.57 16.84
C ASP A 83 -1.39 -4.55 17.58
N THR A 84 -0.13 -4.44 17.16
CA THR A 84 0.71 -3.32 17.57
C THR A 84 0.29 -2.03 16.85
N SER A 85 0.81 -0.90 17.32
CA SER A 85 0.58 0.37 16.62
C SER A 85 1.32 0.40 15.28
N PRO A 86 0.69 0.89 14.20
CA PRO A 86 1.32 0.91 12.89
C PRO A 86 2.50 1.88 12.82
N LYS A 87 3.48 1.53 12.00
CA LYS A 87 4.70 2.31 11.77
C LYS A 87 4.97 2.44 10.28
N ILE A 88 5.57 3.54 9.89
CA ILE A 88 6.06 3.71 8.52
C ILE A 88 7.44 3.06 8.43
N MET A 89 7.56 2.10 7.54
CA MET A 89 8.81 1.47 7.14
C MET A 89 9.37 2.20 5.92
N PHE A 90 10.69 2.30 5.84
CA PHE A 90 11.43 3.02 4.81
C PHE A 90 12.61 2.18 4.31
N SER A 91 12.77 2.14 3.00
CA SER A 91 13.95 1.61 2.31
C SER A 91 14.38 2.58 1.22
N SER A 92 15.68 2.62 0.94
CA SER A 92 16.29 3.42 -0.10
C SER A 92 17.34 2.65 -0.88
N VAL A 93 17.62 3.11 -2.10
CA VAL A 93 18.71 2.61 -2.93
C VAL A 93 20.03 3.28 -2.53
N GLU A 94 20.98 2.48 -2.05
CA GLU A 94 22.35 2.87 -1.73
C GLU A 94 23.33 2.03 -2.56
N ASN A 95 24.24 2.67 -3.30
CA ASN A 95 25.17 1.99 -4.20
C ASN A 95 24.50 0.99 -5.17
N GLY A 96 23.32 1.35 -5.69
CA GLY A 96 22.54 0.53 -6.62
C GLY A 96 21.75 -0.60 -5.98
N ARG A 97 21.68 -0.67 -4.63
CA ARG A 97 21.03 -1.74 -3.88
C ARG A 97 20.00 -1.20 -2.92
N TRP A 98 18.85 -1.88 -2.82
CA TRP A 98 17.87 -1.57 -1.79
C TRP A 98 18.43 -1.93 -0.41
N THR A 99 18.19 -1.04 0.55
CA THR A 99 18.53 -1.25 1.96
C THR A 99 17.45 -2.04 2.69
N LYS A 100 17.81 -2.71 3.78
CA LYS A 100 16.82 -3.36 4.66
C LYS A 100 15.79 -2.33 5.15
N PRO A 101 14.48 -2.59 5.00
CA PRO A 101 13.46 -1.69 5.53
C PRO A 101 13.66 -1.42 7.02
N LYS A 102 13.66 -0.14 7.40
CA LYS A 102 13.76 0.35 8.78
C LYS A 102 12.63 1.31 9.09
N GLU A 103 12.32 1.49 10.36
CA GLU A 103 11.29 2.46 10.76
C GLU A 103 11.73 3.90 10.41
N ALA A 104 10.82 4.67 9.80
CA ALA A 104 11.09 6.03 9.33
C ALA A 104 11.09 7.06 10.46
N ARG A 105 10.17 6.91 11.44
CA ARG A 105 10.03 7.78 12.63
C ARG A 105 9.98 9.27 12.30
N PHE A 106 9.16 9.68 11.32
CA PHE A 106 9.18 11.05 10.79
C PHE A 106 8.93 12.12 11.86
N THR A 107 8.04 11.84 12.81
CA THR A 107 7.69 12.78 13.89
C THR A 107 8.57 12.61 15.14
N LYS A 108 9.57 11.73 15.10
CA LYS A 108 10.51 11.47 16.22
C LYS A 108 9.78 11.15 17.54
N GLY A 109 8.65 10.46 17.46
CA GLY A 109 7.84 10.06 18.61
C GLY A 109 6.83 11.10 19.10
N LYS A 110 6.66 12.22 18.40
CA LYS A 110 5.61 13.21 18.71
C LYS A 110 4.21 12.61 18.51
N MET A 111 4.01 11.83 17.46
CA MET A 111 2.79 11.04 17.26
C MET A 111 2.95 9.67 17.91
N ALA A 112 1.85 9.12 18.43
CA ALA A 112 1.83 7.77 18.98
C ALA A 112 2.09 6.72 17.88
N TYR A 113 1.59 6.98 16.67
CA TYR A 113 1.85 6.14 15.50
C TYR A 113 1.69 6.88 14.18
N GLU A 114 2.29 6.33 13.12
CA GLU A 114 2.40 6.93 11.78
C GLU A 114 2.02 5.88 10.73
N LEU A 115 1.22 6.27 9.73
CA LEU A 115 0.73 5.34 8.71
C LEU A 115 0.41 6.01 7.37
N VAL A 116 0.17 5.16 6.36
CA VAL A 116 -0.23 5.46 4.98
C VAL A 116 0.63 6.54 4.32
N PRO A 117 1.95 6.28 4.15
CA PRO A 117 2.84 7.22 3.49
C PRO A 117 2.47 7.41 2.03
N TYR A 118 2.68 8.63 1.52
CA TYR A 118 2.57 8.97 0.11
C TYR A 118 3.74 9.88 -0.28
N ALA A 119 4.69 9.34 -1.03
CA ALA A 119 5.72 10.09 -1.71
C ALA A 119 5.09 10.82 -2.91
N SER A 120 5.03 12.14 -2.84
CA SER A 120 4.42 12.97 -3.88
C SER A 120 5.16 12.87 -5.21
N LEU A 121 4.39 12.85 -6.30
CA LEU A 121 4.89 12.79 -7.68
C LEU A 121 5.36 14.14 -8.22
N ASN A 122 4.88 15.24 -7.65
CA ASN A 122 5.11 16.60 -8.17
C ASN A 122 5.61 17.58 -7.10
N GLU A 123 5.78 17.13 -5.86
CA GLU A 123 6.33 17.93 -4.76
C GLU A 123 7.47 17.16 -4.08
N PRO A 124 8.47 17.87 -3.52
CA PRO A 124 9.53 17.24 -2.74
C PRO A 124 9.02 16.88 -1.34
N ARG A 125 7.89 16.16 -1.23
CA ARG A 125 7.22 15.83 0.03
C ARG A 125 6.85 14.36 0.11
N VAL A 126 6.93 13.82 1.33
CA VAL A 126 6.28 12.57 1.72
C VAL A 126 5.20 12.93 2.73
N TYR A 127 3.95 12.72 2.35
CA TYR A 127 2.79 12.91 3.20
C TYR A 127 2.50 11.64 3.98
N PHE A 128 1.91 11.76 5.16
CA PHE A 128 1.51 10.62 5.98
C PHE A 128 0.45 11.02 7.00
N THR A 129 -0.17 10.02 7.62
CA THR A 129 -1.11 10.22 8.74
C THR A 129 -0.38 10.03 10.05
N GLY A 130 -0.51 10.99 10.96
CA GLY A 130 -0.05 10.92 12.35
C GLY A 130 -1.22 10.79 13.30
N ARG A 131 -1.13 9.92 14.32
CA ARG A 131 -2.20 9.66 15.29
C ARG A 131 -1.69 9.75 16.72
N THR A 132 -2.54 10.26 17.60
CA THR A 132 -2.31 10.35 19.05
C THR A 132 -3.65 10.34 19.79
N SER A 133 -3.63 10.17 21.12
CA SER A 133 -4.83 10.08 21.98
C SER A 133 -5.74 11.32 21.90
N GLY A 134 -5.24 12.45 21.41
CA GLY A 134 -6.01 13.63 21.03
C GLY A 134 -6.28 13.72 19.52
N SER A 135 -7.56 13.80 19.13
CA SER A 135 -7.92 13.96 17.70
C SER A 135 -7.45 15.29 17.11
N LYS A 136 -7.27 16.35 17.93
CA LYS A 136 -6.89 17.68 17.44
C LYS A 136 -5.47 17.73 16.86
N GLU A 137 -4.55 16.92 17.38
CA GLU A 137 -3.17 16.87 16.91
C GLU A 137 -2.95 15.81 15.84
N SER A 138 -3.78 14.76 15.87
CA SER A 138 -3.86 13.77 14.80
C SER A 138 -4.16 14.43 13.46
N GLY A 139 -3.86 13.70 12.38
CA GLY A 139 -4.24 14.08 11.02
C GLY A 139 -3.10 13.97 10.04
N ILE A 140 -3.08 14.84 9.04
CA ILE A 140 -2.12 14.78 7.93
C ILE A 140 -0.85 15.54 8.31
N TRP A 141 0.30 14.93 8.04
CA TRP A 141 1.64 15.45 8.23
C TRP A 141 2.46 15.26 6.95
N TYR A 142 3.57 15.97 6.85
CA TYR A 142 4.53 15.79 5.77
C TYR A 142 5.96 16.02 6.24
N VAL A 143 6.90 15.36 5.57
CA VAL A 143 8.33 15.71 5.55
C VAL A 143 8.70 16.16 4.15
N SER A 144 9.67 17.06 4.03
CA SER A 144 10.18 17.50 2.73
C SER A 144 11.54 16.87 2.43
N ARG A 145 11.77 16.47 1.18
CA ARG A 145 13.09 16.12 0.66
C ARG A 145 13.91 17.41 0.53
N GLN A 146 15.12 17.40 1.06
CA GLN A 146 16.05 18.53 1.05
C GLN A 146 17.49 18.03 0.90
N ASP A 147 18.41 18.94 0.61
CA ASP A 147 19.84 18.61 0.59
C ASP A 147 20.25 18.08 1.98
N GLY A 148 20.80 16.87 2.02
CA GLY A 148 21.17 16.20 3.27
C GLY A 148 20.07 15.37 3.94
N GLY A 149 18.90 15.17 3.31
CA GLY A 149 17.90 14.17 3.73
C GLY A 149 16.47 14.69 3.82
N LEU A 150 15.69 14.13 4.75
CA LEU A 150 14.31 14.57 5.01
C LEU A 150 14.29 15.67 6.10
N SER A 151 13.40 16.65 5.93
CA SER A 151 13.16 17.70 6.91
C SER A 151 12.49 17.16 8.19
N ASP A 152 12.39 17.99 9.22
CA ASP A 152 11.47 17.74 10.32
C ASP A 152 10.01 17.67 9.82
N ALA A 153 9.22 16.80 10.44
CA ALA A 153 7.81 16.63 10.10
C ALA A 153 6.99 17.86 10.48
N LYS A 154 6.14 18.30 9.55
CA LYS A 154 5.22 19.42 9.70
C LYS A 154 3.79 18.93 9.56
N ARG A 155 2.89 19.49 10.37
CA ARG A 155 1.47 19.22 10.26
C ARG A 155 0.94 19.94 9.02
N PHE A 156 0.14 19.25 8.22
CA PHE A 156 -0.44 19.85 7.02
C PHE A 156 -1.45 20.95 7.38
N GLU A 157 -1.27 22.11 6.76
CA GLU A 157 -2.07 23.31 7.03
C GLU A 157 -3.39 23.24 6.24
N SER A 158 -4.44 22.74 6.89
CA SER A 158 -5.79 22.75 6.34
C SER A 158 -6.82 22.84 7.46
N PRO A 159 -7.89 23.65 7.32
CA PRO A 159 -8.97 23.70 8.30
C PRO A 159 -9.69 22.35 8.46
N LEU A 160 -9.61 21.48 7.46
CA LEU A 160 -10.20 20.14 7.50
C LEU A 160 -9.29 19.09 8.13
N ASN A 161 -8.03 19.43 8.39
CA ASN A 161 -7.11 18.58 9.13
C ASN A 161 -7.54 18.54 10.61
N THR A 162 -8.64 17.84 10.89
CA THR A 162 -9.32 17.71 12.19
C THR A 162 -8.91 16.42 12.92
N GLY A 163 -7.90 15.72 12.39
CA GLY A 163 -7.49 14.39 12.80
C GLY A 163 -8.37 13.25 12.35
N ARG A 164 -9.40 13.51 11.54
CA ARG A 164 -10.26 12.46 10.95
C ARG A 164 -9.82 12.02 9.56
N LEU A 165 -8.91 12.78 8.94
CA LEU A 165 -8.43 12.55 7.59
C LEU A 165 -7.30 11.50 7.57
N SER A 166 -7.23 10.73 6.49
CA SER A 166 -6.24 9.68 6.23
C SER A 166 -6.03 9.50 4.72
N ASP A 167 -5.03 8.71 4.32
CA ASP A 167 -4.86 8.20 2.95
C ASP A 167 -4.73 9.30 1.89
N PHE A 168 -3.87 10.25 2.19
CA PHE A 168 -3.65 11.44 1.37
C PHE A 168 -2.78 11.14 0.14
N ASN A 169 -3.18 11.60 -1.05
CA ASN A 169 -2.39 11.46 -2.27
C ASN A 169 -2.81 12.44 -3.38
N GLN A 170 -1.96 12.55 -4.41
CA GLN A 170 -2.08 13.48 -5.54
C GLN A 170 -1.84 12.78 -6.88
N GLY A 171 -2.43 13.32 -7.95
CA GLY A 171 -1.95 13.10 -9.31
C GLY A 171 -0.99 14.21 -9.74
N ILE A 172 -0.59 14.21 -11.01
CA ILE A 172 0.37 15.17 -11.54
C ILE A 172 -0.14 16.62 -11.52
N GLY A 173 -1.46 16.83 -11.58
CA GLY A 173 -2.10 18.14 -11.46
C GLY A 173 -1.98 18.73 -10.05
N GLY A 174 -1.70 17.88 -9.04
CA GLY A 174 -1.39 18.31 -7.68
C GLY A 174 -2.61 18.62 -6.83
N ASP A 175 -3.82 18.44 -7.37
CA ASP A 175 -5.04 18.38 -6.57
C ASP A 175 -4.93 17.22 -5.58
N MET A 176 -5.47 17.47 -4.39
CA MET A 176 -5.28 16.59 -3.26
C MET A 176 -6.52 15.76 -2.98
N ILE A 177 -6.36 14.45 -2.84
CA ILE A 177 -7.45 13.59 -2.34
C ILE A 177 -7.09 12.94 -1.02
N PHE A 178 -8.11 12.65 -0.21
CA PHE A 178 -7.96 11.96 1.07
C PHE A 178 -9.30 11.37 1.55
N THR A 179 -9.22 10.45 2.50
CA THR A 179 -10.39 9.84 3.14
C THR A 179 -10.70 10.52 4.47
N ASN A 180 -11.95 10.90 4.70
CA ASN A 180 -12.47 11.18 6.04
C ASN A 180 -12.97 9.87 6.66
N MET A 181 -12.22 9.34 7.61
CA MET A 181 -12.50 8.02 8.21
C MET A 181 -13.75 8.00 9.07
N SER A 182 -14.15 9.13 9.65
CA SER A 182 -15.38 9.23 10.46
C SER A 182 -16.64 9.19 9.61
N GLU A 183 -16.58 9.80 8.42
CA GLU A 183 -17.71 9.84 7.48
C GLU A 183 -17.67 8.71 6.47
N ARG A 184 -16.54 8.00 6.39
CA ARG A 184 -16.24 6.97 5.37
C ARG A 184 -16.45 7.49 3.96
N LYS A 185 -15.95 8.70 3.69
CA LYS A 185 -16.11 9.41 2.40
C LYS A 185 -14.80 10.03 1.93
N MET A 186 -14.59 10.06 0.62
CA MET A 186 -13.46 10.73 -0.02
C MET A 186 -13.71 12.23 -0.17
N TYR A 187 -12.64 13.00 -0.07
CA TYR A 187 -12.60 14.45 -0.20
C TYR A 187 -11.49 14.86 -1.16
N ILE A 188 -11.69 15.99 -1.85
CA ILE A 188 -10.72 16.61 -2.75
C ILE A 188 -10.50 18.08 -2.35
N SER A 189 -9.24 18.53 -2.34
CA SER A 189 -8.84 19.93 -2.18
C SER A 189 -8.02 20.37 -3.39
N LYS A 190 -8.50 21.40 -4.08
CA LYS A 190 -7.81 21.93 -5.26
C LYS A 190 -6.56 22.70 -4.88
N LYS A 191 -5.52 22.60 -5.70
CA LYS A 191 -4.30 23.40 -5.54
C LYS A 191 -4.30 24.58 -6.51
N VAL A 192 -4.25 25.80 -5.96
CA VAL A 192 -4.22 27.06 -6.72
C VAL A 192 -3.09 27.93 -6.18
N ASP A 193 -2.18 28.38 -7.06
CA ASP A 193 -1.02 29.22 -6.72
C ASP A 193 -0.18 28.66 -5.55
N GLY A 194 0.04 27.34 -5.56
CA GLY A 194 0.81 26.64 -4.53
C GLY A 194 0.07 26.41 -3.20
N ARG A 195 -1.20 26.81 -3.09
CA ARG A 195 -2.02 26.66 -1.88
C ARG A 195 -3.21 25.74 -2.12
N PHE A 196 -3.56 24.97 -1.09
CA PHE A 196 -4.73 24.10 -1.11
C PHE A 196 -5.98 24.87 -0.66
N LEU A 197 -7.06 24.79 -1.43
CA LEU A 197 -8.36 25.36 -1.09
C LEU A 197 -9.08 24.51 -0.04
N ASP A 198 -10.21 24.99 0.47
CA ASP A 198 -11.09 24.17 1.31
C ASP A 198 -11.51 22.91 0.55
N ALA A 199 -11.39 21.76 1.21
CA ALA A 199 -11.74 20.50 0.57
C ALA A 199 -13.24 20.30 0.53
N LYS A 200 -13.68 19.57 -0.49
CA LYS A 200 -15.08 19.22 -0.74
C LYS A 200 -15.20 17.71 -0.86
N PRO A 201 -16.35 17.12 -0.51
CA PRO A 201 -16.58 15.70 -0.79
C PRO A 201 -16.41 15.42 -2.28
N MET A 202 -15.78 14.31 -2.62
CA MET A 202 -15.70 13.86 -4.01
C MET A 202 -17.09 13.40 -4.50
N ASP A 203 -17.36 13.64 -5.78
CA ASP A 203 -18.58 13.19 -6.45
C ASP A 203 -18.39 11.77 -6.98
N ILE A 204 -18.38 10.81 -6.06
CA ILE A 204 -18.30 9.37 -6.30
C ILE A 204 -19.36 8.65 -5.46
N GLU A 205 -19.85 7.50 -5.93
CA GLU A 205 -20.94 6.78 -5.27
C GLU A 205 -20.52 6.25 -3.89
N PHE A 206 -19.34 5.64 -3.81
CA PHE A 206 -18.77 5.09 -2.58
C PHE A 206 -17.26 4.87 -2.71
N GLY A 207 -16.60 4.66 -1.56
CA GLY A 207 -15.20 4.27 -1.52
C GLY A 207 -14.43 4.98 -0.42
N ILE A 208 -13.39 4.32 0.07
CA ILE A 208 -12.40 4.87 1.00
C ILE A 208 -10.99 4.45 0.56
N HIS A 209 -9.97 5.01 1.24
CA HIS A 209 -8.55 4.79 0.97
C HIS A 209 -8.15 5.02 -0.49
N GLY A 210 -8.83 5.99 -1.12
CA GLY A 210 -8.72 6.17 -2.56
C GLY A 210 -7.34 6.60 -3.01
N PHE A 211 -6.98 6.23 -4.23
CA PHE A 211 -5.73 6.60 -4.89
C PHE A 211 -6.01 7.15 -6.29
N ILE A 212 -5.61 8.39 -6.54
CA ILE A 212 -5.69 9.00 -7.86
C ILE A 212 -4.48 8.58 -8.68
N SER A 213 -4.72 8.11 -9.90
CA SER A 213 -3.65 7.77 -10.85
C SER A 213 -2.71 8.95 -11.10
N PRO A 214 -1.42 8.71 -11.47
CA PRO A 214 -0.50 9.77 -11.81
C PRO A 214 -1.04 10.76 -12.86
N ASN A 215 -1.74 10.25 -13.88
CA ASN A 215 -2.31 11.06 -14.95
C ASN A 215 -3.73 11.60 -14.64
N GLU A 216 -4.26 11.32 -13.45
CA GLU A 216 -5.60 11.71 -13.01
C GLU A 216 -6.74 11.23 -13.92
N ASP A 217 -6.53 10.13 -14.65
CA ASP A 217 -7.50 9.54 -15.59
C ASP A 217 -8.33 8.41 -14.95
N TYR A 218 -7.87 7.85 -13.83
CA TYR A 218 -8.65 6.95 -12.99
C TYR A 218 -8.40 7.14 -11.49
N LEU A 219 -9.39 6.75 -10.69
CA LEU A 219 -9.37 6.71 -9.23
C LEU A 219 -9.63 5.28 -8.76
N LEU A 220 -8.75 4.76 -7.91
CA LEU A 220 -8.94 3.49 -7.21
C LEU A 220 -9.52 3.74 -5.84
N VAL A 221 -10.40 2.86 -5.37
CA VAL A 221 -10.92 2.86 -3.99
C VAL A 221 -11.11 1.43 -3.51
N ASN A 222 -11.23 1.22 -2.20
CA ASN A 222 -11.81 0.00 -1.67
C ASN A 222 -13.18 0.24 -1.02
N ALA A 223 -14.05 -0.75 -1.13
CA ALA A 223 -15.39 -0.73 -0.54
C ALA A 223 -15.89 -2.15 -0.27
N ARG A 224 -16.87 -2.28 0.62
CA ARG A 224 -17.56 -3.54 0.90
C ARG A 224 -18.12 -4.15 -0.39
N ASN A 225 -17.89 -5.44 -0.65
CA ASN A 225 -18.58 -6.14 -1.74
C ASN A 225 -20.11 -6.12 -1.48
N ARG A 226 -20.87 -5.64 -2.46
CA ARG A 226 -22.35 -5.58 -2.42
C ARG A 226 -23.04 -6.49 -3.44
N ASN A 227 -22.26 -7.09 -4.34
CA ASN A 227 -22.77 -7.97 -5.40
C ASN A 227 -23.11 -9.36 -4.87
N ASP A 228 -22.42 -9.81 -3.82
CA ASP A 228 -22.73 -11.04 -3.09
C ASP A 228 -23.09 -10.72 -1.63
N LYS A 229 -24.32 -11.03 -1.23
CA LYS A 229 -24.83 -10.76 0.12
C LYS A 229 -24.11 -11.59 1.20
N ASN A 230 -23.50 -12.72 0.82
CA ASN A 230 -22.75 -13.59 1.71
C ASN A 230 -21.35 -13.07 1.98
N ARG A 231 -20.82 -12.24 1.08
CA ARG A 231 -19.51 -11.61 1.24
C ARG A 231 -19.58 -10.44 2.23
N LYS A 232 -18.53 -10.33 3.04
CA LYS A 232 -18.38 -9.30 4.08
C LYS A 232 -17.05 -8.55 3.98
N ASP A 233 -16.18 -9.02 3.10
CA ASP A 233 -14.90 -8.46 2.73
C ASP A 233 -15.01 -7.16 1.94
N SER A 234 -13.85 -6.55 1.65
CA SER A 234 -13.72 -5.37 0.80
C SER A 234 -13.11 -5.75 -0.54
N ASP A 235 -13.67 -5.20 -1.61
CA ASP A 235 -13.14 -5.26 -2.97
C ASP A 235 -12.50 -3.93 -3.34
N LEU A 236 -11.59 -3.99 -4.31
CA LEU A 236 -11.09 -2.84 -5.04
C LEU A 236 -12.00 -2.51 -6.23
N PHE A 237 -12.23 -1.21 -6.41
CA PHE A 237 -12.98 -0.64 -7.51
C PHE A 237 -12.17 0.46 -8.19
N VAL A 238 -12.41 0.65 -9.48
CA VAL A 238 -11.87 1.74 -10.28
C VAL A 238 -13.01 2.63 -10.79
N TYR A 239 -12.76 3.93 -10.80
CA TYR A 239 -13.54 4.95 -11.47
C TYR A 239 -12.69 5.51 -12.61
N PHE A 240 -13.26 5.65 -13.80
CA PHE A 240 -12.62 6.35 -14.91
C PHE A 240 -13.11 7.79 -14.98
N LYS A 241 -12.24 8.69 -15.40
CA LYS A 241 -12.60 10.08 -15.65
C LYS A 241 -13.26 10.18 -17.02
N GLU A 242 -14.48 10.68 -17.06
CA GLU A 242 -15.27 10.87 -18.27
C GLU A 242 -14.82 12.14 -19.02
N GLN A 243 -15.25 12.29 -20.29
CA GLN A 243 -14.86 13.43 -21.14
C GLN A 243 -15.34 14.79 -20.58
N ASP A 244 -16.44 14.81 -19.84
CA ASP A 244 -16.98 16.00 -19.17
C ASP A 244 -16.26 16.31 -17.83
N GLY A 245 -15.31 15.47 -17.43
CA GLY A 245 -14.53 15.58 -16.20
C GLY A 245 -15.18 14.95 -14.97
N SER A 246 -16.37 14.35 -15.10
CA SER A 246 -17.01 13.57 -14.04
C SER A 246 -16.33 12.21 -13.83
N TRP A 247 -16.62 11.55 -12.71
CA TRP A 247 -16.20 10.17 -12.48
C TRP A 247 -17.29 9.21 -12.98
N SER A 248 -16.87 8.11 -13.60
CA SER A 248 -17.76 7.02 -14.02
C SER A 248 -18.51 6.38 -12.85
N LYS A 249 -19.35 5.38 -13.10
CA LYS A 249 -19.75 4.46 -12.03
C LYS A 249 -18.56 3.60 -11.57
N PRO A 250 -18.55 3.11 -10.31
CA PRO A 250 -17.50 2.22 -9.84
C PRO A 250 -17.52 0.90 -10.60
N ILE A 251 -16.35 0.49 -11.11
CA ILE A 251 -16.14 -0.79 -11.80
C ILE A 251 -15.32 -1.68 -10.87
N ASN A 252 -15.80 -2.89 -10.60
CA ASN A 252 -15.08 -3.86 -9.78
C ASN A 252 -13.85 -4.39 -10.55
N LEU A 253 -12.68 -4.48 -9.90
CA LEU A 253 -11.45 -4.98 -10.54
C LEU A 253 -11.48 -6.47 -10.94
N GLY A 254 -12.57 -7.18 -10.64
CA GLY A 254 -12.80 -8.56 -11.07
C GLY A 254 -12.07 -9.59 -10.22
N ALA A 255 -12.42 -10.87 -10.44
CA ALA A 255 -11.97 -12.00 -9.62
C ALA A 255 -10.47 -12.32 -9.73
N THR A 256 -9.74 -11.68 -10.64
CA THR A 256 -8.29 -11.81 -10.75
C THR A 256 -7.57 -11.02 -9.66
N VAL A 257 -8.09 -9.84 -9.29
CA VAL A 257 -7.54 -9.02 -8.20
C VAL A 257 -8.31 -9.23 -6.92
N ASN A 258 -9.63 -9.08 -7.00
CA ASN A 258 -10.53 -9.24 -5.88
C ASN A 258 -10.73 -10.72 -5.58
N SER A 259 -10.64 -11.11 -4.32
CA SER A 259 -10.71 -12.51 -3.93
C SER A 259 -11.91 -12.78 -3.02
N LYS A 260 -11.83 -13.72 -2.09
CA LYS A 260 -12.80 -13.88 -0.98
C LYS A 260 -12.30 -13.19 0.31
N TYR A 261 -11.14 -12.55 0.21
CA TYR A 261 -10.44 -11.84 1.26
C TYR A 261 -10.66 -10.33 1.09
N SER A 262 -10.19 -9.52 2.03
CA SER A 262 -10.35 -8.07 1.94
C SER A 262 -9.17 -7.45 1.21
N GLU A 263 -9.37 -6.94 0.00
CA GLU A 263 -8.39 -6.11 -0.71
C GLU A 263 -8.60 -4.62 -0.38
N THR A 264 -7.53 -3.93 0.03
CA THR A 264 -7.60 -2.54 0.47
C THR A 264 -6.34 -1.73 0.14
N VAL A 265 -6.46 -0.40 0.27
CA VAL A 265 -5.34 0.56 0.20
C VAL A 265 -4.50 0.39 -1.09
N ALA A 266 -5.20 0.38 -2.22
CA ALA A 266 -4.60 0.30 -3.53
C ALA A 266 -3.72 1.54 -3.83
N ARG A 267 -2.56 1.32 -4.44
CA ARG A 267 -1.58 2.34 -4.83
C ARG A 267 -0.95 1.96 -6.17
N VAL A 268 -0.56 2.93 -6.99
CA VAL A 268 0.11 2.67 -8.27
C VAL A 268 1.54 3.18 -8.21
N SER A 269 2.47 2.47 -8.87
CA SER A 269 3.84 2.94 -9.03
C SER A 269 3.89 4.32 -9.71
N PRO A 270 4.92 5.14 -9.43
CA PRO A 270 5.14 6.43 -10.08
C PRO A 270 5.15 6.37 -11.61
N ASP A 271 5.64 5.27 -12.20
CA ASP A 271 5.66 5.06 -13.64
C ASP A 271 4.33 4.55 -14.22
N GLY A 272 3.31 4.36 -13.38
CA GLY A 272 1.96 3.95 -13.76
C GLY A 272 1.82 2.48 -14.14
N LYS A 273 2.87 1.65 -14.04
CA LYS A 273 2.87 0.28 -14.58
C LYS A 273 2.38 -0.81 -13.63
N PHE A 274 2.45 -0.58 -12.32
CA PHE A 274 2.15 -1.61 -11.32
C PHE A 274 1.17 -1.10 -10.28
N LEU A 275 0.12 -1.88 -10.05
CA LEU A 275 -0.83 -1.73 -8.97
C LEU A 275 -0.32 -2.54 -7.78
N PHE A 276 -0.30 -1.93 -6.61
CA PHE A 276 -0.04 -2.55 -5.32
C PHE A 276 -1.29 -2.46 -4.45
N PHE A 277 -1.54 -3.48 -3.64
CA PHE A 277 -2.65 -3.50 -2.70
C PHE A 277 -2.38 -4.45 -1.54
N ALA A 278 -3.02 -4.21 -0.42
CA ALA A 278 -2.97 -5.12 0.72
C ALA A 278 -4.16 -6.08 0.67
N ARG A 279 -3.93 -7.36 0.97
CA ARG A 279 -4.98 -8.38 1.08
C ARG A 279 -4.98 -8.95 2.50
N TYR A 280 -6.14 -8.90 3.18
CA TYR A 280 -6.31 -9.27 4.58
C TYR A 280 -7.21 -10.49 4.76
N ASN A 281 -7.04 -11.20 5.88
CA ASN A 281 -7.83 -12.36 6.28
C ASN A 281 -7.62 -13.60 5.40
N GLU A 282 -6.46 -13.72 4.75
CA GLU A 282 -6.01 -14.98 4.15
C GLU A 282 -5.89 -16.07 5.23
N PRO A 283 -5.88 -17.37 4.87
CA PRO A 283 -5.68 -18.43 5.85
C PRO A 283 -4.36 -18.16 6.57
N ASN A 284 -4.35 -18.30 7.90
CA ASN A 284 -3.28 -17.86 8.81
C ASN A 284 -3.28 -16.37 9.18
N GLY A 285 -4.31 -15.60 8.80
CA GLY A 285 -4.74 -14.37 9.47
C GLY A 285 -4.00 -13.08 9.11
N ILE A 286 -2.90 -13.14 8.36
CA ILE A 286 -1.99 -12.01 8.18
C ILE A 286 -2.23 -11.33 6.82
N SER A 287 -2.05 -10.00 6.73
CA SER A 287 -2.14 -9.29 5.45
C SER A 287 -0.81 -9.16 4.73
N ASN A 288 -0.79 -9.41 3.43
CA ASN A 288 0.39 -9.19 2.59
C ASN A 288 0.17 -8.07 1.57
N LEU A 289 1.28 -7.50 1.10
CA LEU A 289 1.31 -6.62 -0.06
C LEU A 289 1.43 -7.46 -1.33
N TYR A 290 0.45 -7.28 -2.20
CA TYR A 290 0.43 -7.85 -3.53
C TYR A 290 0.71 -6.78 -4.58
N TRP A 291 1.22 -7.20 -5.73
CA TRP A 291 1.41 -6.35 -6.89
C TRP A 291 1.00 -7.06 -8.19
N VAL A 292 0.56 -6.27 -9.18
CA VAL A 292 0.07 -6.74 -10.48
C VAL A 292 0.26 -5.65 -11.53
N SER A 293 0.35 -6.02 -12.81
CA SER A 293 0.39 -5.02 -13.89
C SER A 293 -0.90 -4.20 -13.98
N THR A 294 -0.80 -2.88 -14.15
CA THR A 294 -1.96 -1.99 -14.38
C THR A 294 -2.67 -2.21 -15.71
N LYS A 295 -2.17 -3.11 -16.57
CA LYS A 295 -2.87 -3.56 -17.77
C LYS A 295 -4.28 -4.10 -17.47
N ILE A 296 -4.51 -4.65 -16.28
CA ILE A 296 -5.85 -5.05 -15.84
C ILE A 296 -6.83 -3.85 -15.77
N ILE A 297 -6.33 -2.66 -15.40
CA ILE A 297 -7.11 -1.42 -15.33
C ILE A 297 -7.33 -0.91 -16.75
N THR A 298 -6.31 -0.96 -17.60
CA THR A 298 -6.43 -0.59 -19.02
C THR A 298 -7.48 -1.43 -19.74
N GLN A 299 -7.52 -2.75 -19.53
CA GLN A 299 -8.53 -3.63 -20.11
C GLN A 299 -9.96 -3.27 -19.67
N LEU A 300 -10.15 -2.93 -18.40
CA LEU A 300 -11.44 -2.45 -17.89
C LEU A 300 -11.81 -1.09 -18.48
N ARG A 301 -10.84 -0.19 -18.67
CA ARG A 301 -11.02 1.12 -19.29
C ARG A 301 -11.49 0.99 -20.73
N ASP A 302 -10.79 0.17 -21.51
CA ASP A 302 -11.11 -0.04 -22.92
C ASP A 302 -12.52 -0.64 -23.05
N THR A 303 -12.85 -1.64 -22.23
CA THR A 303 -14.21 -2.22 -22.17
C THR A 303 -15.28 -1.19 -21.81
N HIS A 304 -15.00 -0.30 -20.84
CA HIS A 304 -15.92 0.76 -20.42
C HIS A 304 -16.23 1.75 -21.55
N PHE A 305 -15.20 2.24 -22.25
CA PHE A 305 -15.39 3.24 -23.30
C PHE A 305 -15.81 2.65 -24.66
N ASP A 306 -15.55 1.37 -24.93
CA ASP A 306 -16.04 0.69 -26.14
C ASP A 306 -17.54 0.37 -26.07
N THR A 307 -18.15 0.40 -24.87
CA THR A 307 -19.56 0.02 -24.65
C THR A 307 -20.52 1.20 -24.44
N GLN A 308 -20.03 2.44 -24.52
CA GLN A 308 -20.84 3.67 -24.47
C GLN A 308 -21.08 4.25 -25.87
#